data_AF-A0A3S5CWB6-F1
#
_entry.id   AF-A0A3S5CWB6-F1
#
_cell.length_a   1.000
_cell.length_b   1.000
_cell.length_c   1.000
_cell.angle_alpha   90.00
_cell.angle_beta   90.00
_cell.angle_gamma   90.00
#
_symmetry.space_group_name_H-M   'P 1'
#
loop_
_entity.id
_entity.type
_entity.pdbx_description
1 polymer ?
#
loop_
_entity_poly.entity_id
_entity_poly.type
_entity_poly.pdbx_seq_one_letter_code
_entity_poly.pdbx_strand_id
1 'polypeptide(L)'
;MRLSTISSAFLLGCAAAAHLQQRKASKTVTLYDWSFAPGEHGVIMVSQFLLWPDEVLCAAENYTLPSPRFPCNDTAWEWSLAQTNNTWDMHLWYTTDTGTLEGVLHPRCNGLRGCEQIGNVTGTLVPPQGE
;
A
#
# COMPACT_ATOMS: atom_id res chain seq x y z
N MET A 1 -23.33 8.00 -72.64
CA MET A 1 -23.37 6.52 -72.79
C MET A 1 -22.03 5.95 -72.34
N ARG A 2 -22.11 4.81 -71.62
CA ARG A 2 -21.06 3.92 -71.10
C ARG A 2 -20.41 4.25 -69.74
N LEU A 3 -20.74 3.33 -68.82
CA LEU A 3 -20.24 3.05 -67.47
C LEU A 3 -18.76 2.66 -67.46
N SER A 4 -18.09 2.85 -66.30
CA SER A 4 -17.25 1.86 -65.59
C SER A 4 -16.87 2.40 -64.19
N THR A 5 -17.52 1.99 -63.10
CA THR A 5 -17.19 0.91 -62.13
C THR A 5 -15.96 1.09 -61.21
N ILE A 6 -16.27 1.14 -59.90
CA ILE A 6 -15.67 0.46 -58.72
C ILE A 6 -14.34 0.98 -58.13
N SER A 7 -14.37 1.44 -56.88
CA SER A 7 -13.79 0.71 -55.74
C SER A 7 -13.93 1.49 -54.42
N SER A 8 -14.67 0.89 -53.49
CA SER A 8 -14.68 1.23 -52.07
C SER A 8 -13.27 1.11 -51.48
N ALA A 9 -12.79 2.17 -50.85
CA ALA A 9 -11.72 2.07 -49.86
C ALA A 9 -12.26 2.56 -48.52
N PHE A 10 -12.81 1.59 -47.80
CA PHE A 10 -13.11 1.65 -46.38
C PHE A 10 -11.77 1.80 -45.65
N LEU A 11 -11.36 3.03 -45.35
CA LEU A 11 -10.25 3.26 -44.42
C LEU A 11 -10.84 3.57 -43.06
N LEU A 12 -11.14 2.47 -42.35
CA LEU A 12 -11.03 2.36 -40.91
C LEU A 12 -9.67 2.96 -40.50
N GLY A 13 -9.67 4.23 -40.10
CA GLY A 13 -8.59 4.83 -39.34
C GLY A 13 -8.59 4.17 -37.96
N CYS A 14 -7.86 3.07 -37.84
CA CYS A 14 -7.65 2.34 -36.61
C CYS A 14 -7.30 3.29 -35.46
N ALA A 15 -7.98 3.07 -34.34
CA ALA A 15 -7.70 3.62 -33.04
C ALA A 15 -6.19 3.60 -32.73
N ALA A 16 -5.58 4.78 -32.73
CA ALA A 16 -4.23 4.99 -32.24
C ALA A 16 -4.17 6.29 -31.43
N ALA A 17 -5.07 6.41 -30.46
CA ALA A 17 -5.04 7.48 -29.46
C ALA A 17 -5.61 6.99 -28.13
N ALA A 18 -5.16 5.81 -27.68
CA ALA A 18 -5.39 5.35 -26.31
C ALA A 18 -4.22 4.49 -25.80
N HIS A 19 -2.99 4.80 -26.23
CA HIS A 19 -1.83 4.56 -25.37
C HIS A 19 -1.58 5.82 -24.53
N LEU A 20 -2.63 6.33 -23.90
CA LEU A 20 -2.48 6.98 -22.61
C LEU A 20 -2.05 5.85 -21.68
N GLN A 21 -0.73 5.70 -21.60
CA GLN A 21 0.00 5.04 -20.55
C GLN A 21 -0.77 5.28 -19.24
N GLN A 22 -1.65 4.33 -18.88
CA GLN A 22 -2.24 4.24 -17.56
C GLN A 22 -1.03 4.15 -16.66
N ARG A 23 -0.57 5.29 -16.13
CA ARG A 23 0.31 5.31 -14.99
C ARG A 23 -0.54 4.63 -13.92
N LYS A 24 -0.35 3.33 -13.73
CA LYS A 24 -0.98 2.58 -12.65
C LYS A 24 -0.76 3.44 -11.42
N ALA A 25 -1.86 3.92 -10.82
CA ALA A 25 -1.79 4.83 -9.69
C ALA A 25 -0.86 4.19 -8.65
N SER A 26 0.17 4.91 -8.22
CA SER A 26 1.11 4.41 -7.24
C SER A 26 1.44 5.51 -6.25
N LYS A 27 1.80 5.12 -5.04
CA LYS A 27 2.16 6.04 -3.96
C LYS A 27 3.41 5.55 -3.27
N THR A 28 4.48 6.32 -3.35
CA THR A 28 5.67 6.09 -2.54
C THR A 28 5.40 6.59 -1.13
N VAL A 29 5.67 5.74 -0.14
CA VAL A 29 5.46 6.04 1.28
C VAL A 29 6.70 5.65 2.06
N THR A 30 7.03 6.45 3.07
CA THR A 30 8.07 6.11 4.04
C THR A 30 7.45 5.94 5.42
N LEU A 31 7.72 4.80 6.04
CA LEU A 31 7.38 4.49 7.42
C LEU A 31 8.59 4.74 8.30
N TYR A 32 8.40 5.50 9.37
CA TYR A 32 9.44 5.89 10.30
C TYR A 32 8.91 5.95 11.73
N ASP A 33 9.85 5.95 12.68
CA ASP A 33 9.60 5.96 14.13
C ASP A 33 8.63 4.86 14.61
N TRP A 34 8.63 3.70 13.95
CA TRP A 34 7.84 2.58 14.41
C TRP A 34 8.34 2.06 15.75
N SER A 35 7.41 1.88 16.68
CA SER A 35 7.67 1.27 17.97
C SER A 35 6.51 0.40 18.42
N PHE A 36 6.81 -0.63 19.23
CA PHE A 36 5.77 -1.37 19.94
C PHE A 36 6.24 -1.85 21.31
N ALA A 37 5.31 -1.96 22.24
CA ALA A 37 5.51 -2.55 23.56
C ALA A 37 4.83 -3.93 23.65
N PRO A 38 5.56 -5.00 24.01
CA PRO A 38 4.97 -6.31 24.19
C PRO A 38 4.27 -6.37 25.55
N GLY A 39 3.15 -7.06 25.56
CA GLY A 39 2.41 -7.48 26.74
C GLY A 39 2.66 -8.95 27.05
N GLU A 40 1.86 -9.48 27.97
CA GLU A 40 1.90 -10.90 28.30
C GLU A 40 1.26 -11.75 27.20
N HIS A 41 1.64 -13.03 27.14
CA HIS A 41 1.03 -14.02 26.25
C HIS A 41 1.04 -13.66 24.75
N GLY A 42 2.01 -12.86 24.30
CA GLY A 42 2.15 -12.48 22.89
C GLY A 42 1.20 -11.36 22.43
N VAL A 43 0.53 -10.68 23.37
CA VAL A 43 -0.21 -9.44 23.10
C VAL A 43 0.79 -8.31 22.84
N ILE A 44 0.49 -7.44 21.89
CA ILE A 44 1.11 -6.13 21.72
C ILE A 44 0.22 -5.12 22.44
N MET A 45 0.77 -4.46 23.46
CA MET A 45 0.03 -3.48 24.27
C MET A 45 -0.23 -2.20 23.49
N VAL A 46 0.79 -1.73 22.76
CA VAL A 46 0.72 -0.55 21.90
C VAL A 46 1.71 -0.72 20.76
N SER A 47 1.33 -0.29 19.56
CA SER A 47 2.21 -0.10 18.41
C SER A 47 1.85 1.21 17.72
N GLN A 48 2.86 1.98 17.32
CA GLN A 48 2.67 3.25 16.63
C GLN A 48 3.79 3.53 15.62
N PHE A 49 3.50 4.29 14.58
CA PHE A 49 4.46 4.75 13.57
C PHE A 49 3.91 5.94 12.78
N LEU A 50 4.78 6.62 12.05
CA LEU A 50 4.43 7.74 11.17
C LEU A 50 4.60 7.37 9.70
N LEU A 51 3.75 7.95 8.85
CA LEU A 51 3.82 7.82 7.39
C LEU A 51 4.11 9.18 6.73
N TRP A 52 5.11 9.21 5.85
CA TRP A 52 5.46 10.37 5.02
C TRP A 52 5.18 10.05 3.54
N PRO A 53 4.68 11.00 2.71
CA PRO A 53 4.60 12.45 2.94
C PRO A 53 3.34 12.98 3.61
N ASP A 54 2.36 12.12 3.93
CA ASP A 54 1.07 12.57 4.42
C ASP A 54 1.08 12.96 5.91
N GLU A 55 2.21 12.73 6.60
CA GLU A 55 2.43 13.03 8.03
C GLU A 55 1.35 12.44 8.95
N VAL A 56 0.96 11.18 8.69
CA VAL A 56 -0.09 10.48 9.42
C VAL A 56 0.50 9.62 10.54
N LEU A 57 -0.05 9.76 11.76
CA LEU A 57 0.20 8.86 12.88
C LEU A 57 -0.77 7.67 12.83
N CYS A 58 -0.20 6.47 12.78
CA CYS A 58 -0.93 5.21 12.87
C CYS A 58 -0.61 4.57 14.23
N ALA A 59 -1.66 4.18 14.98
CA ALA A 59 -1.48 3.51 16.26
C ALA A 59 -2.61 2.51 16.54
N ALA A 60 -2.30 1.46 17.28
CA ALA A 60 -3.25 0.49 17.80
C ALA A 60 -2.76 -0.11 19.11
N GLU A 61 -3.69 -0.61 19.91
CA GLU A 61 -3.43 -1.16 21.23
C GLU A 61 -4.09 -2.52 21.42
N ASN A 62 -3.56 -3.31 22.33
CA ASN A 62 -4.14 -4.57 22.83
C ASN A 62 -4.54 -5.55 21.71
N TYR A 63 -3.58 -5.98 20.89
CA TYR A 63 -3.83 -6.93 19.80
C TYR A 63 -2.78 -8.05 19.74
N THR A 64 -3.13 -9.16 19.10
CA THR A 64 -2.21 -10.28 18.84
C THR A 64 -1.78 -10.30 17.38
N LEU A 65 -0.68 -10.99 17.07
CA LEU A 65 -0.22 -11.19 15.70
C LEU A 65 -0.77 -12.49 15.09
N PRO A 66 -1.09 -12.53 13.78
CA PRO A 66 -1.21 -11.36 12.89
C PRO A 66 -2.36 -10.46 13.34
N SER A 67 -2.17 -9.15 13.23
CA SER A 67 -3.15 -8.17 13.68
C SER A 67 -4.34 -8.08 12.72
N PRO A 68 -5.51 -7.63 13.19
CA PRO A 68 -6.55 -7.14 12.28
C PRO A 68 -6.08 -5.87 11.56
N ARG A 69 -6.89 -5.42 10.62
CA ARG A 69 -6.70 -4.14 9.91
C ARG A 69 -7.19 -3.00 10.79
N PHE A 70 -6.33 -2.00 11.03
CA PHE A 70 -6.60 -0.83 11.84
C PHE A 70 -6.58 0.44 10.99
N PRO A 71 -7.48 1.40 11.23
CA PRO A 71 -7.39 2.73 10.63
C PRO A 71 -6.29 3.58 11.28
N CYS A 72 -5.69 4.50 10.54
CA CYS A 72 -4.86 5.56 11.09
C CYS A 72 -5.69 6.84 11.30
N ASN A 73 -6.17 7.07 12.52
CA ASN A 73 -6.78 8.33 12.98
C ASN A 73 -7.76 9.01 12.00
N ASP A 74 -8.84 8.31 11.62
CA ASP A 74 -9.89 8.73 10.67
C ASP A 74 -9.42 9.18 9.27
N THR A 75 -8.20 8.81 8.87
CA THR A 75 -7.67 9.09 7.53
C THR A 75 -8.02 7.98 6.54
N ALA A 76 -7.62 8.16 5.28
CA ALA A 76 -7.67 7.16 4.22
C ALA A 76 -6.69 5.98 4.41
N TRP A 77 -5.89 5.99 5.47
CA TRP A 77 -4.86 5.00 5.74
C TRP A 77 -5.36 3.90 6.67
N GLU A 78 -5.02 2.67 6.32
CA GLU A 78 -5.21 1.50 7.16
C GLU A 78 -3.94 0.64 7.15
N TRP A 79 -3.76 -0.15 8.20
CA TRP A 79 -2.57 -0.97 8.36
C TRP A 79 -2.85 -2.27 9.11
N SER A 80 -1.98 -3.25 8.94
CA SER A 80 -1.90 -4.43 9.79
C SER A 80 -0.45 -4.89 9.93
N LEU A 81 -0.19 -5.68 10.96
CA LEU A 81 1.14 -6.18 11.28
C LEU A 81 1.10 -7.70 11.42
N ALA A 82 1.99 -8.36 10.71
CA ALA A 82 2.29 -9.78 10.89
C ALA A 82 3.77 -9.98 11.20
N GLN A 83 4.10 -11.14 11.75
CA GLN A 83 5.48 -11.55 11.94
C GLN A 83 5.71 -12.94 11.34
N THR A 84 6.63 -13.02 10.39
CA THR A 84 6.99 -14.26 9.69
C THR A 84 8.49 -14.48 9.79
N ASN A 85 8.93 -15.58 10.42
CA ASN A 85 10.36 -15.93 10.53
C ASN A 85 11.25 -14.77 11.04
N ASN A 86 10.82 -14.07 12.11
CA ASN A 86 11.47 -12.87 12.67
C ASN A 86 11.49 -11.63 11.76
N THR A 87 10.78 -11.66 10.63
CA THR A 87 10.52 -10.49 9.78
C THR A 87 9.20 -9.88 10.18
N TRP A 88 9.14 -8.55 10.23
CA TRP A 88 7.91 -7.81 10.49
C TRP A 88 7.33 -7.34 9.17
N ASP A 89 6.10 -7.75 8.89
CA ASP A 89 5.40 -7.43 7.66
C ASP A 89 4.32 -6.39 7.99
N MET A 90 4.60 -5.13 7.66
CA MET A 90 3.66 -4.03 7.81
C MET A 90 2.89 -3.87 6.50
N HIS A 91 1.65 -4.34 6.49
CA HIS A 91 0.75 -4.15 5.36
C HIS A 91 0.10 -2.77 5.48
N LEU A 92 0.13 -2.02 4.39
CA LEU A 92 -0.47 -0.69 4.31
C LEU A 92 -1.51 -0.67 3.20
N TRP A 93 -2.64 -0.02 3.49
CA TRP A 93 -3.66 0.31 2.52
C TRP A 93 -3.92 1.81 2.53
N TYR A 94 -4.06 2.39 1.35
CA TYR A 94 -4.39 3.79 1.15
C TYR A 94 -5.56 3.89 0.17
N THR A 95 -6.73 4.28 0.67
CA THR A 95 -7.94 4.37 -0.12
C THR A 95 -8.14 5.77 -0.69
N THR A 96 -8.30 5.86 -2.01
CA THR A 96 -8.61 7.08 -2.74
C THR A 96 -9.97 6.97 -3.40
N ASP A 97 -10.49 8.08 -3.93
CA ASP A 97 -11.71 8.09 -4.76
C ASP A 97 -11.63 7.14 -5.97
N THR A 98 -10.41 6.83 -6.43
CA THR A 98 -10.15 5.97 -7.60
C THR A 98 -9.89 4.50 -7.24
N GLY A 99 -9.88 4.17 -5.95
CA GLY A 99 -9.62 2.82 -5.45
C GLY A 99 -8.55 2.77 -4.37
N THR A 100 -8.25 1.55 -3.91
CA THR A 100 -7.28 1.28 -2.87
C THR A 100 -5.92 0.94 -3.46
N LEU A 101 -4.86 1.53 -2.91
CA LEU A 101 -3.48 1.11 -3.12
C LEU A 101 -3.03 0.27 -1.93
N GLU A 102 -2.21 -0.73 -2.18
CA GLU A 102 -1.67 -1.62 -1.14
C GLU A 102 -0.18 -1.91 -1.35
N GLY A 103 0.48 -2.28 -0.25
CA GLY A 103 1.88 -2.68 -0.27
C GLY A 103 2.34 -3.16 1.10
N VAL A 104 3.50 -3.84 1.11
CA VAL A 104 4.12 -4.38 2.32
C VAL A 104 5.46 -3.71 2.53
N LEU A 105 5.69 -3.19 3.73
CA LEU A 105 6.99 -2.71 4.18
C LEU A 105 7.55 -3.66 5.23
N HIS A 106 8.87 -3.81 5.25
CA HIS A 106 9.56 -4.71 6.18
C HIS A 106 10.42 -3.91 7.18
N PRO A 107 9.81 -3.21 8.16
CA PRO A 107 10.57 -2.49 9.16
C PRO A 107 11.41 -3.46 9.99
N ARG A 108 12.59 -3.00 10.41
CA ARG A 108 13.48 -3.76 11.28
C ARG A 108 13.37 -3.26 12.69
N CYS A 109 13.58 -4.16 13.63
CA CYS A 109 13.38 -3.93 15.04
C CYS A 109 14.69 -4.03 15.81
N ASN A 110 14.97 -3.07 16.70
CA ASN A 110 16.01 -3.19 17.72
C ASN A 110 15.36 -3.44 19.09
N GLY A 111 15.61 -4.59 19.71
CA GLY A 111 15.18 -4.85 21.08
C GLY A 111 14.73 -6.29 21.37
N LEU A 112 14.94 -6.73 22.61
CA LEU A 112 14.57 -8.08 23.10
C LEU A 112 13.20 -8.10 23.82
N ARG A 113 12.64 -6.94 24.17
CA ARG A 113 11.41 -6.80 24.99
C ARG A 113 10.53 -5.65 24.52
N GLY A 114 10.57 -5.37 23.23
CA GLY A 114 9.92 -4.24 22.58
C GLY A 114 10.72 -3.82 21.37
N CYS A 115 10.11 -2.96 20.58
CA CYS A 115 10.66 -2.60 19.29
C CYS A 115 10.79 -1.11 19.15
N GLU A 116 11.98 -0.69 18.73
CA GLU A 116 12.22 0.59 18.10
C GLU A 116 12.75 0.33 16.70
N GLN A 117 12.20 1.02 15.71
CA GLN A 117 12.56 0.84 14.31
C GLN A 117 14.03 1.17 14.06
N ILE A 118 14.71 0.32 13.29
CA ILE A 118 16.06 0.58 12.78
C ILE A 118 15.96 1.23 11.40
N GLY A 119 16.03 2.56 11.39
CA GLY A 119 16.06 3.36 10.16
C GLY A 119 14.74 3.35 9.39
N ASN A 120 14.56 4.37 8.55
CA ASN A 120 13.32 4.54 7.79
C ASN A 120 13.19 3.46 6.71
N VAL A 121 11.95 3.03 6.45
CA VAL A 121 11.65 2.08 5.37
C VAL A 121 10.74 2.75 4.35
N THR A 122 11.16 2.73 3.09
CA THR A 122 10.41 3.31 1.98
C THR A 122 9.94 2.20 1.05
N GLY A 123 8.69 2.27 0.61
CA GLY A 123 8.15 1.39 -0.41
C GLY A 123 7.11 2.09 -1.27
N THR A 124 6.53 1.33 -2.19
CA THR A 124 5.54 1.84 -3.13
C THR A 124 4.28 1.01 -3.04
N LEU A 125 3.16 1.70 -2.79
CA LEU A 125 1.83 1.11 -2.86
C LEU A 125 1.35 1.14 -4.30
N VAL A 126 0.72 0.05 -4.72
CA VAL A 126 0.19 -0.13 -6.07
C VAL A 126 -1.25 -0.65 -5.98
N PRO A 127 -2.06 -0.59 -7.05
CA PRO A 127 -3.40 -1.14 -7.01
C PRO A 127 -3.31 -2.66 -6.79
N PRO A 128 -4.26 -3.27 -6.04
CA PRO A 128 -4.28 -4.70 -5.82
C PRO A 128 -4.23 -5.43 -7.15
N GLN A 129 -3.34 -6.40 -7.24
CA GLN A 129 -3.26 -7.28 -8.40
C GLN A 129 -4.37 -8.31 -8.21
N GLY A 130 -5.55 -8.05 -8.78
CA GLY A 130 -6.70 -8.95 -8.69
C GLY A 130 -6.30 -10.41 -8.93
N GLU A 131 -6.80 -11.28 -8.07
CA GLU A 131 -6.65 -12.75 -8.15
C GLU A 131 -7.15 -13.34 -9.49
#